data_AF-A0A6M0A4L9-F1
#
_entry.id   AF-A0A6M0A4L9-F1
#
_cell.length_a   1.000
_cell.length_b   1.000
_cell.length_c   1.000
_cell.angle_alpha   90.00
_cell.angle_beta   90.00
_cell.angle_gamma   90.00
#
_symmetry.space_group_name_H-M   'P 1'
#
loop_
_entity.id
_entity.type
_entity.pdbx_description
1 polymer ?
#
loop_
_entity_poly.entity_id
_entity_poly.type
_entity_poly.pdbx_seq_one_letter_code
_entity_poly.pdbx_strand_id
1 'polypeptide(L)'
;MTKNYVTPGEATRILGVCDRTLRYWEEQGKITAIRTAGGQRRYDITTYTTGTTGDRVIILYARVSSTKQKEDLERQCEYLKSQYPDGELVKEVGGGLNYKRKKMLAVLERVMSGNVQSIVVTYKDRLLRFGFDLLEWFCAHHNARIVVLNKVELSP
;
A
#
# COMPACT_ATOMS: atom_id res chain seq x y z
N MET A 1 -3.99 -19.23 -17.14
CA MET A 1 -3.19 -18.30 -16.32
C MET A 1 -1.75 -18.37 -16.80
N THR A 2 -1.35 -17.46 -17.68
CA THR A 2 -0.01 -17.44 -18.29
C THR A 2 0.98 -16.89 -17.27
N LYS A 3 1.78 -17.76 -16.65
CA LYS A 3 2.88 -17.33 -15.77
C LYS A 3 3.94 -16.63 -16.63
N ASN A 4 3.99 -15.29 -16.59
CA ASN A 4 4.94 -14.49 -17.35
C ASN A 4 6.30 -14.45 -16.64
N TYR A 5 7.07 -15.52 -16.81
CA TYR A 5 8.46 -15.58 -16.38
C TYR A 5 9.36 -14.84 -17.38
N VAL A 6 9.94 -13.72 -16.97
CA VAL A 6 10.77 -12.85 -17.83
C VAL A 6 12.26 -12.98 -17.51
N THR A 7 13.13 -12.55 -18.42
CA THR A 7 14.58 -12.47 -18.15
C THR A 7 14.89 -11.48 -17.02
N PRO A 8 16.07 -11.57 -16.37
CA PRO A 8 16.50 -10.55 -15.42
C PRO A 8 16.54 -9.15 -16.04
N GLY A 9 17.00 -9.02 -17.29
CA GLY A 9 17.07 -7.73 -17.99
C GLY A 9 15.71 -7.12 -18.33
N GLU A 10 14.70 -7.95 -18.57
CA GLU A 10 13.31 -7.48 -18.72
C GLU A 10 12.72 -7.13 -17.36
N ALA A 11 12.94 -7.96 -16.33
CA ALA A 11 12.45 -7.71 -14.98
C ALA A 11 13.00 -6.39 -14.40
N THR A 12 14.29 -6.10 -14.57
CA THR A 12 14.89 -4.83 -14.12
C THR A 12 14.26 -3.62 -14.80
N ARG A 13 13.98 -3.73 -16.11
CA ARG A 13 13.34 -2.68 -16.89
C ARG A 13 11.89 -2.44 -16.47
N ILE A 14 11.13 -3.51 -16.26
CA ILE A 14 9.71 -3.44 -15.91
C ILE A 14 9.55 -2.96 -14.46
N LEU A 15 10.36 -3.48 -13.54
CA LEU A 15 10.25 -3.18 -12.10
C LEU A 15 11.05 -1.94 -11.68
N GLY A 16 11.86 -1.36 -12.57
CA GLY A 16 12.67 -0.17 -12.29
C GLY A 16 13.77 -0.39 -11.24
N VAL A 17 14.29 -1.61 -11.11
CA VAL A 17 15.32 -1.98 -10.13
C VAL A 17 16.54 -2.60 -10.80
N CYS A 18 17.69 -2.63 -10.13
CA CYS A 18 18.88 -3.29 -10.65
C CYS A 18 18.87 -4.82 -10.41
N ASP A 19 19.68 -5.58 -11.15
CA ASP A 19 19.76 -7.05 -11.05
C ASP A 19 20.08 -7.52 -9.62
N ARG A 20 20.94 -6.77 -8.92
CA ARG A 20 21.27 -7.04 -7.51
C ARG A 20 20.03 -6.98 -6.62
N THR A 21 19.14 -6.02 -6.84
CA THR A 21 17.89 -5.91 -6.07
C THR A 21 16.96 -7.07 -6.35
N LEU A 22 16.89 -7.57 -7.59
CA LEU A 22 16.09 -8.75 -7.92
C LEU A 22 16.58 -10.00 -7.19
N ARG A 23 17.90 -10.22 -7.13
CA ARG A 23 18.49 -11.32 -6.35
C ARG A 23 18.23 -11.19 -4.86
N TYR A 24 18.38 -9.98 -4.32
CA TYR A 24 18.05 -9.72 -2.93
C TYR A 24 16.56 -9.97 -2.62
N TRP A 25 15.66 -9.61 -3.54
CA TRP A 25 14.24 -9.90 -3.40
C TRP A 25 13.94 -11.40 -3.50
N GLU A 26 14.66 -12.15 -4.35
CA GLU A 26 14.58 -13.61 -4.45
C GLU A 26 14.99 -14.27 -3.13
N GLU A 27 16.12 -13.86 -2.55
CA GLU A 27 16.63 -14.34 -1.25
C GLU A 27 15.66 -14.07 -0.10
N GLN A 28 14.96 -12.93 -0.15
CA GLN A 28 13.95 -12.53 0.83
C GLN A 28 12.55 -13.12 0.55
N GLY A 29 12.40 -13.93 -0.52
CA GLY A 29 11.12 -14.50 -0.92
C GLY A 29 10.08 -13.50 -1.42
N LYS A 30 10.48 -12.27 -1.76
CA LYS A 30 9.59 -11.20 -2.25
C LYS A 30 9.24 -11.38 -3.73
N ILE A 31 10.17 -11.91 -4.52
CA ILE A 31 9.96 -12.27 -5.93
C ILE A 31 10.31 -13.73 -6.16
N THR A 32 9.47 -14.44 -6.91
CA THR A 32 9.73 -15.84 -7.26
C THR A 32 10.58 -15.92 -8.51
N ALA A 33 11.61 -16.76 -8.50
CA ALA A 33 12.44 -17.05 -9.67
C ALA A 33 12.48 -18.55 -9.96
N ILE A 34 12.48 -18.91 -11.24
CA ILE A 34 12.78 -20.27 -11.69
C ILE A 34 14.11 -20.28 -12.44
N ARG A 35 14.75 -21.44 -12.51
CA ARG A 35 15.94 -21.64 -13.36
C ARG A 35 15.56 -22.48 -14.57
N THR A 36 16.03 -22.06 -15.73
CA THR A 36 15.95 -22.85 -16.97
C THR A 36 16.93 -24.02 -16.91
N ALA A 37 16.80 -24.99 -17.83
CA ALA A 37 17.74 -26.11 -17.95
C ALA A 37 19.21 -25.65 -18.12
N GLY A 38 19.44 -24.47 -18.72
CA GLY A 38 20.76 -23.85 -18.84
C GLY A 38 21.20 -23.02 -17.63
N GLY A 39 20.51 -23.11 -16.49
CA GLY A 39 20.85 -22.41 -15.25
C GLY A 39 20.52 -20.92 -15.20
N GLN A 40 19.95 -20.34 -16.26
CA GLN A 40 19.56 -18.94 -16.30
C GLN A 40 18.29 -18.70 -15.47
N ARG A 41 18.29 -17.63 -14.66
CA ARG A 41 17.13 -17.18 -13.87
C ARG A 41 16.04 -16.61 -14.76
N ARG A 42 14.78 -16.85 -14.38
CA ARG A 42 13.59 -16.18 -14.90
C ARG A 42 12.72 -15.74 -13.74
N TYR A 43 12.33 -14.47 -13.71
CA TYR A 43 11.56 -13.89 -12.61
C TYR A 43 10.08 -13.86 -12.93
N ASP A 44 9.27 -14.27 -11.96
CA ASP A 44 7.83 -14.05 -12.00
C ASP A 44 7.53 -12.60 -11.57
N ILE A 45 7.18 -11.78 -12.56
CA ILE A 45 6.83 -10.38 -12.32
C ILE A 45 5.35 -10.19 -12.05
N THR A 46 4.53 -11.25 -12.14
CA THR A 46 3.07 -11.15 -12.05
C THR A 46 2.62 -10.55 -10.73
N THR A 47 3.23 -10.91 -9.59
CA THR A 47 2.96 -10.31 -8.27
C THR A 47 3.07 -8.79 -8.27
N TYR A 48 3.98 -8.25 -9.08
CA TYR A 48 4.29 -6.81 -9.14
C TYR A 48 3.58 -6.09 -10.30
N THR A 49 3.28 -6.78 -11.41
CA THR A 49 2.58 -6.20 -12.57
C THR A 49 1.07 -6.33 -12.48
N THR A 50 0.59 -7.41 -11.87
CA THR A 50 -0.81 -7.77 -11.69
C THR A 50 -0.99 -8.07 -10.23
N GLY A 51 -1.15 -7.03 -9.40
CA GLY A 51 -1.17 -7.13 -7.94
C GLY A 51 -1.86 -8.41 -7.47
N THR A 52 -1.20 -9.12 -6.55
CA THR A 52 -1.59 -10.43 -6.01
C THR A 52 -3.11 -10.65 -6.01
N THR A 53 -3.57 -11.67 -6.74
CA THR A 53 -4.95 -12.21 -6.72
C THR A 53 -5.23 -13.01 -5.43
N GLY A 54 -4.71 -12.54 -4.30
CA GLY A 54 -5.08 -13.04 -2.97
C GLY A 54 -6.17 -12.18 -2.34
N ASP A 55 -6.66 -12.59 -1.16
CA ASP A 55 -7.59 -11.82 -0.35
C ASP A 55 -6.97 -10.48 0.05
N ARG A 56 -7.15 -9.47 -0.80
CA ARG A 56 -6.63 -8.14 -0.58
C ARG A 56 -7.38 -7.49 0.58
N VAL A 57 -6.64 -6.90 1.51
CA VAL A 57 -7.23 -6.34 2.73
C VAL A 57 -7.77 -4.93 2.51
N ILE A 58 -8.79 -4.58 3.29
CA ILE A 58 -9.26 -3.20 3.45
C ILE A 58 -8.58 -2.63 4.69
N ILE A 59 -7.82 -1.55 4.53
CA ILE A 59 -7.14 -0.85 5.62
C ILE A 59 -7.99 0.34 6.06
N LEU A 60 -8.33 0.40 7.34
CA LEU A 60 -9.02 1.53 7.97
C LEU A 60 -7.96 2.41 8.63
N TYR A 61 -7.70 3.59 8.09
CA TYR A 61 -6.63 4.44 8.55
C TYR A 61 -7.19 5.66 9.32
N ALA A 62 -6.87 5.73 10.61
CA ALA A 62 -7.27 6.81 11.50
C ALA A 62 -6.04 7.59 11.98
N ARG A 63 -6.13 8.93 11.94
CA ARG A 63 -5.02 9.81 12.34
C ARG A 63 -5.49 10.99 13.16
N VAL A 64 -4.69 11.33 14.16
CA VAL A 64 -4.75 12.64 14.85
C VAL A 64 -3.38 13.30 14.89
N SER A 65 -3.36 14.62 15.06
CA SER A 65 -2.12 15.41 15.02
C SER A 65 -1.36 15.36 16.34
N SER A 66 -2.05 15.18 17.47
CA SER A 66 -1.48 15.13 18.81
C SER A 66 -2.13 14.03 19.65
N THR A 67 -1.38 13.51 20.62
CA THR A 67 -1.88 12.55 21.62
C THR A 67 -3.01 13.13 22.47
N LYS A 68 -3.09 14.46 22.59
CA LYS A 68 -4.20 15.16 23.27
C LYS A 68 -5.56 14.90 22.61
N GLN A 69 -5.58 14.50 21.35
CA GLN A 69 -6.79 14.21 20.57
C GLN A 69 -7.16 12.72 20.58
N LYS A 70 -6.80 11.98 21.64
CA LYS A 70 -7.00 10.52 21.72
C LYS A 70 -8.47 10.13 21.56
N GLU A 71 -9.39 10.86 22.18
CA GLU A 71 -10.84 10.60 22.08
C GLU A 71 -11.37 10.79 20.65
N ASP A 72 -10.82 11.74 19.89
CA ASP A 72 -11.16 11.92 18.47
C ASP A 72 -10.64 10.74 17.64
N LEU A 73 -9.42 10.26 17.94
CA LEU A 73 -8.87 9.07 17.28
C LEU A 73 -9.75 7.83 17.54
N GLU A 74 -10.25 7.65 18.77
CA GLU A 74 -11.14 6.55 19.13
C GLU A 74 -12.48 6.65 18.39
N ARG A 75 -13.11 7.83 18.36
CA ARG A 75 -14.33 8.08 17.57
C ARG A 75 -14.14 7.78 16.08
N GLN A 76 -13.01 8.20 15.50
CA GLN A 76 -12.69 7.86 14.10
C GLN A 76 -12.58 6.35 13.89
N CYS A 77 -11.96 5.65 14.83
CA CYS A 77 -11.78 4.20 14.76
C CYS A 77 -13.12 3.46 14.81
N GLU A 78 -14.00 3.83 15.75
CA GLU A 78 -15.33 3.26 15.90
C GLU A 78 -16.17 3.51 14.65
N TYR A 79 -16.14 4.74 14.13
CA TYR A 79 -16.85 5.09 12.90
C TYR A 79 -16.37 4.24 11.71
N LEU A 80 -15.05 4.16 11.49
CA LEU A 80 -14.48 3.33 10.42
C LEU A 80 -14.87 1.86 10.57
N LYS A 81 -14.80 1.32 11.78
CA LYS A 81 -15.16 -0.07 12.07
C LYS A 81 -16.67 -0.34 11.89
N SER A 82 -17.53 0.62 12.16
CA SER A 82 -18.97 0.46 11.93
C SER A 82 -19.30 0.35 10.43
N GLN A 83 -18.54 1.03 9.56
CA GLN A 83 -18.72 0.98 8.11
C GLN A 83 -18.03 -0.21 7.47
N TYR A 84 -16.88 -0.63 8.00
CA TYR A 84 -16.08 -1.76 7.50
C TYR A 84 -15.66 -2.66 8.67
N PRO A 85 -16.54 -3.55 9.16
CA PRO A 85 -16.27 -4.41 10.33
C PRO A 85 -15.01 -5.28 10.14
N ASP A 86 -14.83 -5.82 8.94
CA ASP A 86 -13.72 -6.73 8.60
C ASP A 86 -12.41 -6.00 8.23
N GLY A 87 -12.42 -4.67 8.19
CA GLY A 87 -11.25 -3.88 7.84
C GLY A 87 -10.16 -3.90 8.92
N GLU A 88 -8.89 -3.89 8.50
CA GLU A 88 -7.75 -3.82 9.39
C GLU A 88 -7.51 -2.38 9.86
N LEU A 89 -7.57 -2.16 11.17
CA LEU A 89 -7.50 -0.82 11.75
C LEU A 89 -6.06 -0.38 12.03
N VAL A 90 -5.66 0.72 11.41
CA VAL A 90 -4.36 1.38 11.60
C VAL A 90 -4.57 2.75 12.24
N LYS A 91 -4.12 2.90 13.48
CA LYS A 91 -4.20 4.17 14.25
C LYS A 91 -2.85 4.87 14.28
N GLU A 92 -2.77 6.14 13.93
CA GLU A 92 -1.50 6.89 13.95
C GLU A 92 -1.64 8.27 14.60
N VAL A 93 -0.61 8.67 15.35
CA VAL A 93 -0.49 10.03 15.88
C VAL A 93 0.68 10.70 15.17
N GLY A 94 0.42 11.84 14.54
CA GLY A 94 1.43 12.62 13.84
C GLY A 94 0.84 13.67 12.92
N GLY A 95 1.63 14.68 12.58
CA GLY A 95 1.22 15.76 11.69
C GLY A 95 0.95 15.26 10.27
N GLY A 96 -0.11 15.79 9.65
CA GLY A 96 -0.50 15.47 8.26
C GLY A 96 0.51 15.89 7.19
N LEU A 97 1.54 16.65 7.55
CA LEU A 97 2.67 17.03 6.69
C LEU A 97 3.88 16.09 6.84
N ASN A 98 3.87 15.20 7.82
CA ASN A 98 4.96 14.24 8.01
C ASN A 98 4.75 13.03 7.08
N TYR A 99 5.44 12.99 5.94
CA TYR A 99 5.38 11.85 5.02
C TYR A 99 6.19 10.63 5.48
N LYS A 100 6.91 10.71 6.60
CA LYS A 100 7.76 9.63 7.13
C LYS A 100 7.15 8.93 8.35
N ARG A 101 5.84 9.03 8.55
CA ARG A 101 5.18 8.35 9.67
C ARG A 101 5.19 6.84 9.45
N LYS A 102 5.65 6.10 10.47
CA LYS A 102 5.99 4.67 10.35
C LYS A 102 4.82 3.81 9.88
N LYS A 103 3.61 4.03 10.38
CA LYS A 103 2.45 3.22 10.00
C LYS A 103 1.94 3.60 8.62
N MET A 104 1.99 4.88 8.25
CA MET A 104 1.69 5.31 6.88
C MET A 104 2.64 4.65 5.86
N LEU A 105 3.95 4.68 6.11
CA LEU A 105 4.94 4.02 5.25
C LEU A 105 4.68 2.50 5.15
N ALA A 106 4.40 1.84 6.27
CA ALA A 106 4.06 0.41 6.27
C ALA A 106 2.79 0.10 5.45
N VAL A 107 1.78 0.98 5.48
CA VAL A 107 0.59 0.85 4.63
C VAL A 107 0.95 0.98 3.15
N LEU A 108 1.81 1.95 2.78
CA LEU A 108 2.25 2.11 1.39
C LEU A 108 3.09 0.95 0.89
N GLU A 109 3.99 0.40 1.72
CA GLU A 109 4.74 -0.82 1.40
C GLU A 109 3.79 -2.00 1.10
N ARG A 110 2.69 -2.13 1.85
CA ARG A 110 1.66 -3.15 1.60
C ARG A 110 0.83 -2.89 0.33
N VAL A 111 0.61 -1.63 0.00
CA VAL A 111 0.01 -1.25 -1.29
C VAL A 111 0.93 -1.65 -2.43
N MET A 112 2.24 -1.35 -2.32
CA MET A 112 3.23 -1.74 -3.33
C MET A 112 3.32 -3.26 -3.53
N SER A 113 3.15 -4.03 -2.45
CA SER A 113 3.17 -5.49 -2.49
C SER A 113 1.86 -6.10 -3.01
N GLY A 114 0.88 -5.30 -3.42
CA GLY A 114 -0.40 -5.77 -3.97
C GLY A 114 -1.39 -6.35 -2.94
N ASN A 115 -1.09 -6.23 -1.65
CA ASN A 115 -1.88 -6.85 -0.58
C ASN A 115 -3.08 -6.01 -0.12
N VAL A 116 -3.19 -4.78 -0.60
CA VAL A 116 -4.22 -3.81 -0.16
C VAL A 116 -5.22 -3.58 -1.29
N GLN A 117 -6.50 -3.77 -0.99
CA GLN A 117 -7.59 -3.45 -1.91
C GLN A 117 -7.97 -1.98 -1.80
N SER A 118 -8.11 -1.49 -0.57
CA SER A 118 -8.63 -0.15 -0.32
C SER A 118 -8.08 0.41 0.99
N ILE A 119 -7.77 1.70 0.98
CA ILE A 119 -7.49 2.47 2.19
C ILE A 119 -8.71 3.35 2.46
N VAL A 120 -9.39 3.10 3.57
CA VAL A 120 -10.57 3.84 4.00
C VAL A 120 -10.19 4.83 5.07
N VAL A 121 -10.56 6.09 4.87
CA VAL A 121 -10.35 7.18 5.82
C VAL A 121 -11.61 8.00 6.01
N THR A 122 -11.69 8.69 7.14
CA THR A 122 -12.81 9.60 7.43
C THR A 122 -12.73 10.86 6.58
N TYR A 123 -11.56 11.49 6.50
CA TYR A 123 -11.30 12.71 5.72
C TYR A 123 -9.98 12.63 4.95
N LYS A 124 -9.84 13.40 3.86
CA LYS A 124 -8.62 13.45 3.03
C LYS A 124 -7.36 13.79 3.84
N ASP A 125 -7.47 14.77 4.75
CA ASP A 125 -6.37 15.26 5.58
C ASP A 125 -5.82 14.22 6.59
N ARG A 126 -6.56 13.13 6.81
CA ARG A 126 -6.10 12.03 7.68
C ARG A 126 -4.91 11.32 7.07
N LEU A 127 -4.87 11.15 5.74
CA LEU A 127 -3.71 10.62 5.04
C LEU A 127 -2.64 11.71 4.94
N LEU A 128 -2.92 12.77 4.19
CA LEU A 128 -1.98 13.84 3.90
C LEU A 128 -2.73 15.17 3.79
N ARG A 129 -2.14 16.25 4.31
CA ARG A 129 -2.70 17.60 4.09
C ARG A 129 -2.52 18.09 2.66
N PHE A 130 -1.42 17.71 2.01
CA PHE A 130 -1.11 18.01 0.61
C PHE A 130 -0.60 16.76 -0.09
N GLY A 131 -0.76 16.69 -1.42
CA GLY A 131 -0.34 15.52 -2.19
C GLY A 131 -1.28 14.33 -2.06
N PHE A 132 -2.56 14.56 -1.73
CA PHE A 132 -3.58 13.52 -1.77
C PHE A 132 -3.70 12.91 -3.17
N ASP A 133 -3.71 13.75 -4.21
CA ASP A 133 -3.84 13.29 -5.61
C ASP A 133 -2.65 12.43 -6.04
N LEU A 134 -1.45 12.74 -5.55
CA LEU A 134 -0.25 11.90 -5.76
C LEU A 134 -0.42 10.53 -5.09
N LEU A 135 -0.95 10.51 -3.86
CA LEU A 135 -1.21 9.27 -3.14
C LEU A 135 -2.30 8.44 -3.82
N GLU A 136 -3.34 9.09 -4.31
CA GLU A 136 -4.43 8.46 -5.06
C GLU A 136 -3.91 7.84 -6.37
N TRP A 137 -3.11 8.58 -7.14
CA TRP A 137 -2.44 8.06 -8.33
C TRP A 137 -1.55 6.86 -8.02
N PHE A 138 -0.77 6.93 -6.94
CA PHE A 138 0.09 5.84 -6.49
C PHE A 138 -0.72 4.59 -6.13
N CYS A 139 -1.78 4.74 -5.33
CA CYS A 139 -2.65 3.63 -4.98
C CYS A 139 -3.29 3.01 -6.23
N ALA A 140 -3.80 3.83 -7.15
CA ALA A 140 -4.43 3.38 -8.38
C ALA A 140 -3.45 2.55 -9.23
N HIS A 141 -2.18 2.97 -9.32
CA HIS A 141 -1.15 2.24 -10.05
C HIS A 141 -0.88 0.83 -9.48
N HIS A 142 -1.13 0.65 -8.18
CA HIS A 142 -1.01 -0.63 -7.48
C HIS A 142 -2.35 -1.37 -7.32
N ASN A 143 -3.38 -1.00 -8.10
CA ASN A 143 -4.74 -1.56 -8.02
C ASN A 143 -5.37 -1.46 -6.62
N ALA A 144 -4.99 -0.43 -5.85
CA ALA A 144 -5.62 -0.05 -4.61
C ALA A 144 -6.40 1.26 -4.81
N ARG A 145 -7.45 1.49 -4.02
CA ARG A 145 -8.22 2.74 -4.04
C ARG A 145 -8.25 3.41 -2.68
N ILE A 146 -8.37 4.73 -2.66
CA ILE A 146 -8.59 5.49 -1.43
C ILE A 146 -10.09 5.79 -1.34
N VAL A 147 -10.72 5.43 -0.22
CA VAL A 147 -12.14 5.68 0.04
C VAL A 147 -12.24 6.70 1.17
N VAL A 148 -12.86 7.84 0.91
CA VAL A 148 -13.10 8.89 1.91
C VAL A 148 -14.57 8.88 2.27
N LEU A 149 -14.87 8.58 3.54
CA LEU A 149 -16.26 8.38 3.99
C LEU A 149 -16.99 9.70 4.23
N ASN A 150 -16.30 10.73 4.70
CA ASN A 150 -16.91 12.02 4.98
C ASN A 150 -16.48 13.04 3.93
N LYS A 151 -17.43 13.49 3.12
CA LYS A 151 -17.24 14.51 2.07
C LYS A 151 -17.42 15.95 2.59
N VAL A 152 -17.26 16.17 3.89
CA VAL A 152 -17.34 17.51 4.44
C VAL A 152 -15.98 18.17 4.21
N GLU A 153 -15.87 19.05 3.22
CA GLU A 153 -14.70 19.91 2.95
C GLU A 153 -14.50 20.98 4.03
N LEU A 154 -14.83 20.69 5.29
CA LEU A 154 -14.58 21.57 6.42
C LEU A 154 -13.32 21.08 7.12
N SER A 155 -12.17 21.46 6.56
CA SER A 155 -10.96 21.59 7.36
C SER A 155 -11.00 22.96 8.04
N PRO A 156 -10.97 23.05 9.38
CA PRO A 156 -10.41 24.24 10.02
C PRO A 156 -8.90 24.37 9.74
#